data_AF-A0A9Q1GGY8-F1
#
_entry.id   AF-A0A9Q1GGY8-F1
#
_cell.length_a   1.000
_cell.length_b   1.000
_cell.length_c   1.000
_cell.angle_alpha   90.00
_cell.angle_beta   90.00
_cell.angle_gamma   90.00
#
_symmetry.space_group_name_H-M   'P 1'
#
loop_
_entity.id
_entity.type
_entity.pdbx_description
1 polymer ?
#
loop_
_entity_poly.entity_id
_entity_poly.type
_entity_poly.pdbx_seq_one_letter_code
_entity_poly.pdbx_strand_id
1 'polypeptide(L)'
;MIDQVILDKVFHTPFERLHYLEGEFDNLYNLINERGGDATPLKDKACDLKDLQESYSDQMTIEVQESRRIEVGTKLNEVSHHLDTESTRYSALKAKLGQVDSRCEELLKELQCLDNQRKDLSCRVAASEDLLQEAERAVIDLKGQIDTLNAIKVIDLATQASLEKTEAYVKESFEDLKTFQWTS
;
A
#
# COMPACT_ATOMS: atom_id res chain seq x y z
N MET A 1 59.98 10.25 72.59
CA MET A 1 58.65 10.89 72.59
C MET A 1 58.19 11.23 71.16
N ILE A 2 59.11 11.56 70.25
CA ILE A 2 58.84 11.82 68.82
C ILE A 2 58.36 10.55 68.09
N ASP A 3 58.92 9.39 68.41
CA ASP A 3 58.64 8.09 67.76
C ASP A 3 57.16 7.66 67.87
N GLN A 4 56.53 7.90 69.03
CA GLN A 4 55.12 7.54 69.27
C GLN A 4 54.17 8.45 68.49
N VAL A 5 54.54 9.73 68.31
CA VAL A 5 53.73 10.74 67.62
C VAL A 5 53.68 10.47 66.11
N ILE A 6 54.80 10.03 65.52
CA ILE A 6 54.85 9.67 64.11
C ILE A 6 54.01 8.41 63.85
N LEU A 7 54.16 7.38 64.69
CA LEU A 7 53.33 6.17 64.61
C LEU A 7 51.84 6.50 64.75
N ASP A 8 51.47 7.33 65.72
CA ASP A 8 50.07 7.69 65.97
C ASP A 8 49.44 8.44 64.79
N LYS A 9 50.18 9.38 64.19
CA LYS A 9 49.75 10.09 62.97
C LYS A 9 49.57 9.16 61.78
N VAL A 10 50.48 8.21 61.59
CA VAL A 10 50.40 7.24 60.48
C VAL A 10 49.21 6.29 60.68
N PHE A 11 48.98 5.78 61.88
CA PHE A 11 47.87 4.86 62.16
C PHE A 11 46.48 5.51 62.13
N HIS A 12 46.38 6.82 62.42
CA HIS A 12 45.10 7.53 62.46
C HIS A 12 44.78 8.30 61.18
N THR A 13 45.65 8.28 60.17
CA THR A 13 45.39 8.94 58.90
C THR A 13 44.63 8.00 57.96
N PRO A 14 43.45 8.41 57.44
CA PRO A 14 42.71 7.64 56.45
C PRO A 14 43.57 7.31 55.23
N PHE A 15 43.35 6.14 54.66
CA PHE A 15 44.18 5.59 53.59
C PHE A 15 44.34 6.55 52.39
N GLU A 16 43.28 7.25 52.02
CA GLU A 16 43.23 8.21 50.91
C GLU A 16 43.99 9.52 51.17
N ARG A 17 44.54 9.69 52.38
CA ARG A 17 45.29 10.88 52.81
C ARG A 17 46.72 10.56 53.25
N LEU A 18 47.15 9.30 53.14
CA LEU A 18 48.49 8.87 53.53
C LEU A 18 49.59 9.51 52.69
N HIS A 19 49.30 9.94 51.45
CA HIS A 19 50.25 10.67 50.60
C HIS A 19 50.66 12.03 51.18
N TYR A 20 49.87 12.63 52.08
CA TYR A 20 50.25 13.86 52.79
C TYR A 20 51.28 13.63 53.91
N LEU A 21 51.58 12.37 54.23
CA LEU A 21 52.52 11.96 55.28
C LEU A 21 53.83 11.39 54.72
N GLU A 22 54.13 11.56 53.43
CA GLU A 22 55.31 10.99 52.76
C GLU A 22 56.61 11.23 53.53
N GLY A 23 56.85 12.46 54.02
CA GLY A 23 58.03 12.78 54.83
C GLY A 23 58.02 12.17 56.25
N GLU A 24 56.86 11.84 56.80
CA GLU A 24 56.74 11.16 58.11
C GLU A 24 56.98 9.65 57.96
N PHE A 25 56.64 9.07 56.81
CA PHE A 25 57.00 7.69 56.46
C PHE A 25 58.52 7.54 56.28
N ASP A 26 59.19 8.49 55.62
CA ASP A 26 60.66 8.50 55.50
C ASP A 26 61.36 8.53 56.87
N ASN A 27 60.85 9.33 57.79
CA ASN A 27 61.34 9.36 59.17
C ASN A 27 61.12 8.03 59.89
N LEU A 28 59.98 7.37 59.66
CA LEU A 28 59.67 6.05 60.23
C LEU A 28 60.59 4.95 59.65
N TYR A 29 60.88 4.99 58.35
CA TYR A 29 61.83 4.07 57.72
C TYR A 29 63.23 4.20 58.31
N ASN A 30 63.72 5.44 58.45
CA ASN A 30 65.03 5.70 59.04
C ASN A 30 65.09 5.24 60.50
N LEU A 31 64.03 5.48 61.29
CA LEU A 31 63.95 5.04 62.69
C LEU A 31 63.99 3.51 62.84
N ILE A 32 63.33 2.76 61.96
CA ILE A 32 63.34 1.29 61.98
C ILE A 32 64.74 0.77 61.66
N ASN A 33 65.39 1.33 60.65
CA ASN A 33 66.76 0.97 60.26
C ASN A 33 67.79 1.33 61.33
N GLU A 34 67.66 2.49 61.99
CA GLU A 34 68.53 2.91 63.10
C GLU A 34 68.42 2.00 64.33
N ARG A 35 67.23 1.43 64.57
CA ARG A 35 67.02 0.42 65.62
C ARG A 35 67.42 -1.00 65.20
N GLY A 36 68.04 -1.16 64.02
CA GLY A 36 68.51 -2.45 63.51
C GLY A 36 67.39 -3.36 62.98
N GLY A 37 66.19 -2.83 62.78
CA GLY A 37 65.08 -3.53 62.13
C GLY A 37 65.18 -3.42 60.61
N ASP A 38 64.70 -4.45 59.90
CA ASP A 38 64.59 -4.42 58.44
C ASP A 38 63.31 -3.70 58.02
N ALA A 39 63.45 -2.48 57.50
CA ALA A 39 62.32 -1.68 57.02
C ALA A 39 61.93 -1.99 55.56
N THR A 40 62.67 -2.87 54.87
CA THR A 40 62.44 -3.26 53.47
C THR A 40 61.02 -3.78 53.20
N PRO A 41 60.41 -4.64 54.07
CA PRO A 41 59.06 -5.15 53.85
C PRO A 41 57.98 -4.05 53.88
N LEU A 42 58.24 -2.95 54.58
CA LEU A 42 57.31 -1.82 54.66
C LEU A 42 57.44 -0.94 53.41
N LYS A 43 58.67 -0.81 52.89
CA LYS A 43 58.97 -0.06 51.67
C LYS A 43 58.42 -0.75 50.43
N ASP A 44 58.57 -2.06 50.35
CA ASP A 44 58.02 -2.88 49.26
C ASP A 44 56.50 -2.76 49.21
N LYS A 45 55.82 -2.81 50.37
CA LYS A 45 54.37 -2.59 50.45
C LYS A 45 53.93 -1.18 50.05
N ALA A 46 54.73 -0.16 50.34
CA ALA A 46 54.44 1.21 49.91
C ALA A 46 54.60 1.37 48.38
N CYS A 47 55.58 0.70 47.78
CA CYS A 47 55.71 0.61 46.33
C CYS A 47 54.52 -0.12 45.70
N ASP A 48 54.11 -1.27 46.24
CA ASP A 48 52.94 -2.02 45.77
C ASP A 48 51.66 -1.17 45.81
N LEU A 49 51.51 -0.32 46.83
CA LEU A 49 50.38 0.60 46.98
C LEU A 49 50.41 1.74 45.96
N LYS A 50 51.59 2.27 45.65
CA LYS A 50 51.76 3.31 44.64
C LYS A 50 51.45 2.77 43.24
N ASP A 51 51.95 1.58 42.93
CA ASP A 51 51.67 0.89 41.66
C ASP A 51 50.18 0.55 41.54
N LEU A 52 49.53 0.14 42.64
CA LEU A 52 48.09 -0.08 42.69
C LEU A 52 47.31 1.23 42.49
N GLN A 53 47.72 2.33 43.11
CA GLN A 53 47.10 3.64 42.96
C GLN A 53 47.24 4.19 41.52
N GLU A 54 48.41 4.05 40.91
CA GLU A 54 48.65 4.38 39.51
C GLU A 54 47.81 3.48 38.60
N SER A 55 47.74 2.18 38.88
CA SER A 55 46.86 1.24 38.16
C SER A 55 45.38 1.62 38.26
N TYR A 56 44.89 2.04 39.43
CA TYR A 56 43.51 2.54 39.60
C TYR A 56 43.27 3.88 38.90
N SER A 57 44.28 4.75 38.86
CA SER A 57 44.23 6.01 38.12
C SER A 57 44.20 5.78 36.60
N ASP A 58 44.93 4.78 36.12
CA ASP A 58 44.94 4.34 34.71
C ASP A 58 43.66 3.59 34.32
N GLN A 59 42.96 2.98 35.30
CA GLN A 59 41.85 2.07 35.01
C GLN A 59 40.60 2.75 34.44
N MET A 60 40.39 4.05 34.68
CA MET A 60 39.58 4.94 33.84
C MET A 60 39.59 6.31 34.53
N THR A 61 40.16 7.34 33.92
CA THR A 61 39.93 8.69 34.43
C THR A 61 38.44 9.03 34.34
N ILE A 62 37.95 9.82 35.30
CA ILE A 62 36.55 10.29 35.32
C ILE A 62 36.18 10.95 33.97
N GLU A 63 37.14 11.61 33.33
CA GLU A 63 37.00 12.24 32.02
C GLU A 63 36.68 11.24 30.89
N VAL A 64 37.32 10.06 30.89
CA VAL A 64 37.03 9.01 29.89
C VAL A 64 35.66 8.39 30.12
N GLN A 65 35.23 8.23 31.38
CA GLN A 65 33.88 7.76 31.69
C GLN A 65 32.82 8.76 31.23
N GLU A 66 33.04 10.06 31.48
CA GLU A 66 32.11 11.11 31.07
C GLU A 66 32.05 11.23 29.54
N SER A 67 33.19 11.14 28.86
CA SER A 67 33.25 11.13 27.39
C SER A 67 32.45 9.98 26.79
N ARG A 68 32.59 8.76 27.35
CA ARG A 68 31.80 7.59 26.92
C ARG A 68 30.32 7.74 27.23
N ARG A 69 29.96 8.32 28.37
CA ARG A 69 28.57 8.61 28.74
C ARG A 69 27.94 9.57 27.73
N ILE A 70 28.64 10.63 27.35
CA ILE A 70 28.19 11.59 26.34
C ILE A 70 28.01 10.89 24.99
N GLU A 71 28.99 10.09 24.54
CA GLU A 71 28.90 9.35 23.27
C GLU A 71 27.73 8.36 23.23
N VAL A 72 27.49 7.63 24.33
CA VAL A 72 26.33 6.74 24.44
C VAL A 72 25.02 7.56 24.44
N GLY A 73 25.00 8.69 25.13
CA GLY A 73 23.85 9.60 25.15
C GLY A 73 23.51 10.17 23.76
N THR A 74 24.52 10.56 22.98
CA THR A 74 24.30 11.05 21.61
C THR A 74 23.77 9.94 20.71
N LYS A 75 24.38 8.74 20.74
CA LYS A 75 23.89 7.58 19.97
C LYS A 75 22.46 7.20 20.36
N LEU A 76 22.12 7.25 21.65
CA LEU A 76 20.77 6.96 22.11
C LEU A 76 19.77 7.98 21.56
N ASN A 77 20.11 9.27 21.56
CA ASN A 77 19.27 10.32 21.00
C ASN A 77 19.08 10.14 19.49
N GLU A 78 20.14 9.80 18.75
CA GLU A 78 20.07 9.51 17.31
C GLU A 78 19.15 8.34 17.00
N VAL A 79 19.29 7.23 17.75
CA VAL A 79 18.41 6.05 17.62
C VAL A 79 16.96 6.41 17.94
N SER A 80 16.72 7.21 18.99
CA SER A 80 15.37 7.67 19.33
C SER A 80 14.74 8.48 18.19
N HIS A 81 15.49 9.44 17.62
CA HIS A 81 15.01 10.23 16.49
C HIS A 81 14.73 9.35 15.25
N HIS A 82 15.59 8.36 15.00
CA HIS A 82 15.35 7.40 13.90
C HIS A 82 14.07 6.58 14.16
N LEU A 83 13.83 6.15 15.39
CA LEU A 83 12.61 5.42 15.75
C LEU A 83 11.36 6.28 15.54
N ASP A 84 11.38 7.54 15.93
CA ASP A 84 10.28 8.49 15.72
C ASP A 84 9.99 8.70 14.23
N THR A 85 11.04 8.81 13.43
CA THR A 85 10.96 8.94 11.96
C THR A 85 10.31 7.69 11.36
N GLU A 86 10.76 6.50 11.76
CA GLU A 86 10.20 5.24 11.29
C GLU A 86 8.75 5.01 11.75
N SER A 87 8.42 5.41 12.98
CA SER A 87 7.05 5.38 13.51
C SER A 87 6.11 6.26 12.67
N THR A 88 6.58 7.45 12.30
CA THR A 88 5.85 8.37 11.41
C THR A 88 5.68 7.76 10.02
N ARG A 89 6.75 7.18 9.46
CA ARG A 89 6.72 6.50 8.15
C ARG A 89 5.76 5.32 8.13
N TYR A 90 5.78 4.51 9.18
CA TYR A 90 4.86 3.39 9.37
C TYR A 90 3.41 3.87 9.43
N SER A 91 3.13 4.91 10.20
CA SER A 91 1.78 5.49 10.31
C SER A 91 1.27 6.01 8.96
N ALA A 92 2.13 6.68 8.19
CA ALA A 92 1.80 7.15 6.85
C ALA A 92 1.53 5.99 5.86
N LEU A 93 2.33 4.92 5.92
CA LEU A 93 2.10 3.72 5.11
C LEU A 93 0.79 3.02 5.48
N LYS A 94 0.47 2.92 6.77
CA LYS A 94 -0.79 2.36 7.25
C LYS A 94 -2.00 3.16 6.76
N ALA A 95 -1.92 4.49 6.78
CA ALA A 95 -2.97 5.35 6.24
C ALA A 95 -3.15 5.16 4.72
N LYS A 96 -2.04 5.06 3.96
CA LYS A 96 -2.08 4.76 2.52
C LYS A 96 -2.70 3.40 2.23
N LEU A 97 -2.36 2.38 3.01
CA LEU A 97 -2.96 1.05 2.88
C LEU A 97 -4.48 1.13 3.07
N GLY A 98 -4.95 1.82 4.11
CA GLY A 98 -6.39 2.03 4.32
C GLY A 98 -7.08 2.76 3.17
N GLN A 99 -6.41 3.71 2.50
CA GLN A 99 -6.96 4.35 1.30
C GLN A 99 -7.07 3.38 0.11
N VAL A 100 -6.06 2.50 -0.07
CA VAL A 100 -6.10 1.47 -1.12
C VAL A 100 -7.23 0.48 -0.85
N ASP A 101 -7.38 0.01 0.40
CA ASP A 101 -8.45 -0.91 0.77
C ASP A 101 -9.84 -0.32 0.48
N SER A 102 -10.09 0.93 0.89
CA SER A 102 -11.34 1.64 0.56
C SER A 102 -11.57 1.74 -0.94
N ARG A 103 -10.51 2.06 -1.73
CA ARG A 103 -10.64 2.14 -3.19
C ARG A 103 -10.94 0.79 -3.82
N CYS A 104 -10.37 -0.29 -3.29
CA CYS A 104 -10.69 -1.66 -3.72
C CYS A 104 -12.16 -2.01 -3.46
N GLU A 105 -12.70 -1.64 -2.29
CA GLU A 105 -14.12 -1.87 -1.97
C GLU A 105 -15.06 -1.09 -2.91
N GLU A 106 -14.73 0.16 -3.24
CA GLU A 106 -15.49 0.95 -4.23
C GLU A 106 -15.48 0.30 -5.60
N LEU A 107 -14.31 -0.12 -6.10
CA LEU A 107 -14.16 -0.77 -7.39
C LEU A 107 -14.93 -2.09 -7.45
N LEU A 108 -14.99 -2.86 -6.37
CA LEU A 108 -15.80 -4.08 -6.30
C LEU A 108 -17.30 -3.78 -6.45
N LYS A 109 -17.80 -2.71 -5.82
CA LYS A 109 -19.20 -2.27 -5.96
C LYS A 109 -19.49 -1.80 -7.39
N GLU A 110 -18.57 -1.03 -7.99
CA GLU A 110 -18.68 -0.59 -9.38
C GLU A 110 -18.74 -1.80 -10.34
N LEU A 111 -17.86 -2.79 -10.17
CA LEU A 111 -17.87 -4.03 -10.96
C LEU A 111 -19.18 -4.80 -10.82
N GLN A 112 -19.74 -4.90 -9.61
CA GLN A 112 -21.02 -5.56 -9.38
C GLN A 112 -22.17 -4.83 -10.08
N CYS A 113 -22.15 -3.49 -10.06
CA CYS A 113 -23.14 -2.67 -10.79
C CYS A 113 -23.05 -2.91 -12.31
N LEU A 114 -21.83 -2.90 -12.87
CA LEU A 114 -21.59 -3.17 -14.28
C LEU A 114 -22.01 -4.59 -14.69
N ASP A 115 -21.78 -5.59 -13.84
CA ASP A 115 -22.22 -6.97 -14.10
C ASP A 115 -23.75 -7.07 -14.18
N ASN A 116 -24.46 -6.38 -13.28
CA ASN A 116 -25.92 -6.31 -13.30
C ASN A 116 -26.44 -5.60 -14.56
N GLN A 117 -25.81 -4.48 -14.95
CA GLN A 117 -26.17 -3.76 -16.18
C GLN A 117 -25.93 -4.63 -17.43
N ARG A 118 -24.82 -5.37 -17.48
CA ARG A 118 -24.53 -6.31 -18.57
C ARG A 118 -25.61 -7.39 -18.66
N LYS A 119 -26.03 -7.95 -17.53
CA LYS A 119 -27.10 -8.96 -17.47
C LYS A 119 -28.44 -8.40 -17.97
N ASP A 120 -28.82 -7.19 -17.55
CA ASP A 120 -30.03 -6.51 -18.03
C ASP A 120 -30.00 -6.31 -19.55
N LEU A 121 -28.90 -5.75 -20.06
CA LEU A 121 -28.71 -5.56 -21.50
C LEU A 121 -28.77 -6.88 -22.26
N SER A 122 -28.17 -7.94 -21.73
CA SER A 122 -28.23 -9.28 -22.34
C SER A 122 -29.67 -9.80 -22.42
N CYS A 123 -30.48 -9.57 -21.38
CA CYS A 123 -31.90 -9.97 -21.39
C CYS A 123 -32.71 -9.16 -22.42
N ARG A 124 -32.43 -7.84 -22.52
CA ARG A 124 -33.09 -6.96 -23.50
C ARG A 124 -32.73 -7.32 -24.93
N VAL A 125 -31.48 -7.71 -25.20
CA VAL A 125 -31.05 -8.19 -26.52
C VAL A 125 -31.80 -9.48 -26.87
N ALA A 126 -31.83 -10.46 -25.97
CA ALA A 126 -32.57 -11.71 -26.21
C ALA A 126 -34.06 -11.45 -26.51
N ALA A 127 -34.72 -10.59 -25.73
CA ALA A 127 -36.10 -10.20 -26.00
C ALA A 127 -36.29 -9.51 -27.36
N SER A 128 -35.31 -8.68 -27.78
CA SER A 128 -35.34 -8.05 -29.11
C SER A 128 -35.11 -9.06 -30.24
N GLU A 129 -34.28 -10.07 -30.03
CA GLU A 129 -34.06 -11.15 -30.99
C GLU A 129 -35.33 -11.99 -31.17
N ASP A 130 -36.04 -12.30 -30.08
CA ASP A 130 -37.32 -13.01 -30.13
C ASP A 130 -38.38 -12.22 -30.94
N LEU A 131 -38.49 -10.91 -30.69
CA LEU A 131 -39.40 -10.04 -31.45
C LEU A 131 -39.03 -9.96 -32.93
N LEU A 132 -37.73 -9.94 -33.25
CA LEU A 132 -37.27 -9.95 -34.63
C LEU A 132 -37.66 -11.26 -35.33
N GLN A 133 -37.46 -12.40 -34.67
CA GLN A 133 -37.87 -13.70 -35.22
C GLN A 133 -39.38 -13.79 -35.46
N GLU A 134 -40.19 -13.22 -34.55
CA GLU A 134 -41.64 -13.14 -34.73
C GLU A 134 -42.01 -12.28 -35.95
N ALA A 135 -41.38 -11.12 -36.10
CA ALA A 135 -41.58 -10.24 -37.25
C ALA A 135 -41.16 -10.91 -38.57
N GLU A 136 -40.02 -11.62 -38.59
CA GLU A 136 -39.57 -12.38 -39.75
C GLU A 136 -40.58 -13.46 -40.17
N ARG A 137 -41.13 -14.21 -39.20
CA ARG A 137 -42.20 -15.19 -39.47
C ARG A 137 -43.45 -14.53 -40.04
N ALA A 138 -43.87 -13.39 -39.50
CA ALA A 138 -45.02 -12.65 -40.01
C ALA A 138 -44.81 -12.17 -41.45
N VAL A 139 -43.60 -11.71 -41.78
CA VAL A 139 -43.25 -11.32 -43.16
C VAL A 139 -43.29 -12.52 -44.11
N ILE A 140 -42.78 -13.68 -43.69
CA ILE A 140 -42.84 -14.93 -44.48
C ILE A 140 -44.29 -15.32 -44.75
N ASP A 141 -45.15 -15.27 -43.72
CA ASP A 141 -46.57 -15.60 -43.84
C ASP A 141 -47.29 -14.65 -44.81
N LEU A 142 -47.12 -13.33 -44.63
CA LEU A 142 -47.69 -12.33 -45.54
C LEU A 142 -47.22 -12.51 -46.98
N LYS A 143 -45.95 -12.88 -47.19
CA LYS A 143 -45.44 -13.16 -48.52
C LYS A 143 -46.13 -14.39 -49.14
N GLY A 144 -46.34 -15.46 -48.37
CA GLY A 144 -47.11 -16.62 -48.81
C GLY A 144 -48.56 -16.28 -49.16
N GLN A 145 -49.20 -15.40 -48.38
CA GLN A 145 -50.55 -14.90 -48.68
C GLN A 145 -50.57 -14.11 -50.00
N ILE A 146 -49.59 -13.23 -50.24
CA ILE A 146 -49.45 -12.47 -51.48
C ILE A 146 -49.25 -13.41 -52.68
N ASP A 147 -48.36 -14.40 -52.55
CA ASP A 147 -48.12 -15.38 -53.62
C ASP A 147 -49.38 -16.17 -53.97
N THR A 148 -50.18 -16.53 -52.94
CA THR A 148 -51.49 -17.18 -53.13
C THR A 148 -52.47 -16.27 -53.87
N LEU A 149 -52.58 -15.00 -53.47
CA LEU A 149 -53.43 -14.02 -54.14
C LEU A 149 -53.01 -13.78 -55.60
N ASN A 150 -51.71 -13.70 -55.87
CA ASN A 150 -51.17 -13.54 -57.22
C ASN A 150 -51.42 -14.78 -58.10
N ALA A 151 -51.46 -15.98 -57.51
CA ALA A 151 -51.80 -17.21 -58.22
C ALA A 151 -53.30 -17.29 -58.57
N ILE A 152 -54.17 -16.58 -57.84
CA ILE A 152 -55.60 -16.49 -58.16
C ILE A 152 -55.76 -15.58 -59.38
N LYS A 153 -56.09 -16.18 -60.53
CA LYS A 153 -56.47 -15.43 -61.73
C LYS A 153 -57.79 -14.71 -61.47
N VAL A 154 -57.74 -13.38 -61.32
CA VAL A 154 -58.89 -12.52 -60.94
C VAL A 154 -60.00 -12.51 -62.00
N ILE A 155 -59.69 -12.89 -63.24
CA ILE A 155 -60.67 -13.01 -64.32
C ILE A 155 -60.44 -14.37 -64.99
N ASP A 156 -61.50 -15.18 -65.09
CA ASP A 156 -61.42 -16.40 -65.87
C ASP A 156 -61.27 -16.05 -67.37
N LEU A 157 -60.56 -16.90 -68.12
CA LEU A 157 -60.26 -16.65 -69.54
C LEU A 157 -61.51 -16.45 -70.42
N ALA A 158 -62.62 -17.11 -70.10
CA ALA A 158 -63.88 -16.93 -70.80
C ALA A 158 -64.51 -15.57 -70.48
N THR A 159 -64.49 -15.14 -69.21
CA THR A 159 -64.95 -13.79 -68.84
C THR A 159 -64.11 -12.70 -69.50
N GLN A 160 -62.78 -12.88 -69.58
CA GLN A 160 -61.90 -11.96 -70.30
C GLN A 160 -62.23 -11.91 -71.81
N ALA A 161 -62.38 -13.07 -72.44
CA ALA A 161 -62.72 -13.16 -73.87
C ALA A 161 -64.10 -12.56 -74.17
N SER A 162 -65.09 -12.78 -73.28
CA SER A 162 -66.40 -12.15 -73.38
C SER A 162 -66.31 -10.63 -73.29
N LEU A 163 -65.50 -10.10 -72.37
CA LEU A 163 -65.29 -8.66 -72.21
C LEU A 163 -64.67 -8.04 -73.46
N GLU A 164 -63.60 -8.63 -73.98
CA GLU A 164 -62.91 -8.18 -75.21
C GLU A 164 -63.88 -8.20 -76.41
N LYS A 165 -64.73 -9.22 -76.51
CA LYS A 165 -65.75 -9.31 -77.56
C LYS A 165 -66.81 -8.20 -77.43
N THR A 166 -67.30 -7.91 -76.22
CA THR A 166 -68.22 -6.79 -76.00
C THR A 166 -67.58 -5.45 -76.28
N GLU A 167 -66.29 -5.26 -75.94
CA GLU A 167 -65.57 -4.03 -76.24
C GLU A 167 -65.42 -3.81 -77.75
N ALA A 168 -65.04 -4.87 -78.48
CA ALA A 168 -64.97 -4.82 -79.94
C ALA A 168 -66.32 -4.46 -80.56
N TYR A 169 -67.40 -5.08 -80.08
CA TYR A 169 -68.76 -4.80 -80.55
C TYR A 169 -69.19 -3.35 -80.26
N VAL A 170 -68.93 -2.84 -79.05
CA VAL A 170 -69.24 -1.45 -78.70
C VAL A 170 -68.46 -0.49 -79.60
N LYS A 171 -67.18 -0.76 -79.83
CA LYS A 171 -66.32 0.06 -80.69
C LYS A 171 -66.80 0.08 -82.14
N GLU A 172 -67.15 -1.08 -82.69
CA GLU A 172 -67.74 -1.21 -84.02
C GLU A 172 -69.07 -0.46 -84.12
N SER A 173 -69.98 -0.67 -83.17
CA SER A 173 -71.27 0.03 -83.14
C SER A 173 -71.13 1.55 -83.04
N PHE A 174 -70.07 2.04 -82.39
CA PHE A 174 -69.77 3.47 -82.31
C PHE A 174 -69.26 4.04 -83.64
N GLU A 175 -68.43 3.30 -84.38
CA GLU A 175 -67.98 3.69 -85.72
C GLU A 175 -69.13 3.61 -86.75
N ASP A 176 -70.02 2.62 -86.63
CA ASP A 176 -71.24 2.54 -87.42
C ASP A 176 -72.16 3.74 -87.14
N LEU A 177 -72.31 4.14 -85.86
CA LEU A 177 -73.07 5.34 -85.51
C LEU A 177 -72.47 6.62 -86.09
N LYS A 178 -71.14 6.74 -86.16
CA LYS A 178 -70.48 7.90 -86.78
C LYS A 178 -70.74 7.98 -88.29
N THR A 179 -70.85 6.83 -88.95
CA THR A 179 -71.09 6.75 -90.39
C THR A 179 -72.58 6.74 -90.75
N PHE A 180 -73.46 6.65 -89.75
CA PHE A 180 -74.90 6.66 -89.91
C PHE A 180 -75.40 8.03 -90.38
N GLN A 181 -75.80 8.12 -91.65
CA GLN A 181 -76.54 9.27 -92.17
C GLN A 181 -78.03 9.09 -91.88
N TRP A 182 -78.59 9.99 -91.06
CA TRP A 182 -80.03 10.05 -90.85
C TRP A 182 -80.73 10.47 -92.15
N THR A 183 -81.40 9.54 -92.80
CA THR A 183 -82.45 9.87 -93.78
C THR A 183 -83.70 10.27 -93.00
N SER A 184 -84.07 11.54 -93.08
CA SER A 184 -85.31 12.12 -92.51
C SER A 184 -86.58 11.37 -92.88
#